data_AF-A0A7C5V249-F1
#
_entry.id   AF-A0A7C5V249-F1
#
_cell.length_a   1.000
_cell.length_b   1.000
_cell.length_c   1.000
_cell.angle_alpha   90.00
_cell.angle_beta   90.00
_cell.angle_gamma   90.00
#
_symmetry.space_group_name_H-M   'P 1'
#
loop_
_entity.id
_entity.type
_entity.pdbx_description
1 polymer ?
#
loop_
_entity_poly.entity_id
_entity_poly.type
_entity_poly.pdbx_seq_one_letter_code
_entity_poly.pdbx_strand_id
1 'polypeptide(L)' 'KNFRMSDRFNLQFRSEFFNILNHPTFNRPGFGGNGVVAIPGSTDFLNSNFGKIGSTRFPFNDPRQIQFALKLYF' A
#
# COMPACT_ATOMS: atom_id res chain seq x y z
N LYS A 1 -16.09 -4.94 16.01
CA LYS A 1 -17.04 -5.68 16.89
C LYS A 1 -16.85 -5.23 18.32
N ASN A 2 -17.95 -5.02 19.04
CA ASN A 2 -17.94 -4.63 20.45
C ASN A 2 -18.35 -5.84 21.30
N PHE A 3 -17.64 -6.06 22.40
CA PHE A 3 -17.89 -7.10 23.39
C PHE A 3 -18.04 -6.45 24.76
N ARG A 4 -19.24 -6.53 25.32
CA ARG A 4 -19.50 -6.06 26.69
C ARG A 4 -19.15 -7.20 27.64
N MET A 5 -18.05 -7.05 28.38
CA MET A 5 -17.60 -8.09 29.32
C MET A 5 -18.26 -7.92 30.69
N SER A 6 -18.47 -6.68 31.12
CA SER A 6 -19.25 -6.34 32.31
C SER A 6 -19.87 -4.95 32.14
N ASP A 7 -20.56 -4.44 33.15
CA ASP A 7 -21.09 -3.07 33.11
C ASP A 7 -20.02 -1.98 33.09
N ARG A 8 -18.80 -2.30 33.52
CA ARG A 8 -17.66 -1.37 33.52
C ARG A 8 -16.72 -1.61 32.34
N PHE A 9 -16.58 -2.86 31.89
CA PHE A 9 -15.61 -3.22 30.85
C PHE A 9 -16.25 -3.47 29.49
N ASN A 10 -15.79 -2.73 28.49
CA ASN A 10 -16.18 -2.89 27.09
C ASN A 10 -14.95 -3.02 26.18
N LEU A 11 -14.94 -4.01 25.30
CA LEU A 11 -13.85 -4.31 24.40
C LEU A 11 -14.29 -4.07 22.95
N GLN A 12 -13.53 -3.31 22.18
CA GLN A 12 -13.76 -3.12 20.75
C GLN A 12 -12.60 -3.71 19.95
N PHE A 13 -12.92 -4.68 19.10
CA PHE A 13 -12.01 -5.23 18.11
C PHE A 13 -12.29 -4.62 16.73
N ARG A 14 -11.27 -4.18 16.03
CA ARG A 14 -11.37 -3.67 14.66
C ARG A 14 -10.33 -4.36 13.77
N SER A 15 -10.74 -4.69 12.55
CA SER A 15 -9.85 -5.11 11.47
C SER A 15 -10.02 -4.14 10.30
N GLU A 16 -8.90 -3.74 9.71
CA GLU A 16 -8.84 -2.87 8.54
C GLU A 16 -7.99 -3.55 7.47
N PHE A 17 -8.54 -3.64 6.25
CA PHE A 17 -7.90 -4.27 5.11
C PHE A 17 -7.77 -3.22 4.00
N PHE A 18 -6.54 -2.90 3.62
CA PHE A 18 -6.24 -2.00 2.51
C PHE A 18 -5.66 -2.80 1.35
N ASN A 19 -6.06 -2.45 0.13
CA ASN A 19 -5.70 -3.18 -1.08
C ASN A 19 -6.01 -4.70 -0.95
N ILE A 20 -7.26 -5.05 -0.62
CA ILE A 20 -7.66 -6.44 -0.37
C ILE A 20 -7.37 -7.39 -1.54
N LEU A 21 -7.40 -6.87 -2.78
CA LEU A 21 -7.08 -7.64 -3.99
C LEU A 21 -5.58 -7.69 -4.29
N ASN A 22 -4.74 -6.96 -3.54
CA ASN A 22 -3.32 -6.76 -3.82
C ASN A 22 -3.07 -6.28 -5.27
N HIS A 23 -3.90 -5.35 -5.74
CA HIS A 23 -3.78 -4.77 -7.07
C HIS A 23 -2.57 -3.81 -7.10
N PRO A 24 -1.61 -3.98 -8.01
CA PRO A 24 -0.46 -3.09 -8.12
C PRO A 24 -0.83 -1.78 -8.85
N THR A 25 -0.42 -0.64 -8.28
CA THR A 25 -0.50 0.65 -8.97
C THR A 25 0.86 0.96 -9.60
N PHE A 26 0.93 1.00 -10.93
CA PHE A 26 2.18 1.26 -11.65
C PHE A 26 2.56 2.74 -11.69
N ASN A 27 3.86 3.03 -11.68
CA ASN A 27 4.37 4.38 -11.96
C ASN A 27 4.35 4.70 -13.46
N ARG A 28 4.59 5.97 -13.79
CA ARG A 28 4.91 6.35 -15.16
C ARG A 28 6.31 5.86 -15.59
N PRO A 29 6.55 5.63 -16.88
CA PRO A 29 7.90 5.46 -17.41
C PRO A 29 8.81 6.62 -16.98
N GLY A 30 10.08 6.33 -16.72
CA GLY A 30 11.07 7.32 -16.28
C GLY A 30 10.97 7.76 -14.82
N PHE A 31 10.12 7.15 -14.00
CA PHE A 31 10.04 7.50 -12.59
C PHE A 31 11.32 7.12 -11.83
N GLY A 32 11.98 8.12 -11.23
CA GLY A 32 13.07 7.95 -10.27
C GLY A 32 12.78 8.80 -9.03
N GLY A 33 12.81 8.18 -7.85
CA GLY A 33 12.41 8.79 -6.58
C GLY A 33 11.93 7.73 -5.57
N ASN A 34 11.81 8.09 -4.28
CA ASN A 34 11.36 7.19 -3.20
C ASN A 34 12.13 5.85 -3.16
N GLY A 35 13.45 5.87 -3.35
CA GLY A 35 14.28 4.66 -3.37
C GLY A 35 14.24 3.84 -4.67
N VAL A 36 13.54 4.32 -5.70
CA VAL A 36 13.51 3.70 -7.03
C VAL A 36 14.43 4.46 -7.99
N VAL A 37 15.24 3.72 -8.75
CA VAL A 37 16.03 4.24 -9.87
C VAL A 37 15.23 4.11 -11.17
N ALA A 38 15.19 5.18 -11.95
CA ALA A 38 14.51 5.18 -13.24
C ALA A 38 15.19 4.22 -14.24
N ILE A 39 14.39 3.54 -15.07
CA ILE A 39 14.91 2.78 -16.20
C ILE A 39 15.48 3.78 -17.24
N PRO A 40 16.77 3.72 -17.59
CA PRO A 40 17.36 4.64 -18.56
C PRO A 40 16.68 4.55 -19.92
N GLY A 41 16.40 5.72 -20.53
CA GLY A 41 15.77 5.80 -21.85
C GLY A 41 14.27 5.50 -21.87
N SER A 42 13.61 5.27 -20.74
CA SER A 42 12.18 4.90 -20.71
C SER A 42 11.21 5.99 -21.17
N THR A 43 11.68 7.24 -21.29
CA THR A 43 10.94 8.38 -21.87
C THR A 43 11.42 8.76 -23.28
N ASP A 44 12.45 8.09 -23.80
CA ASP A 44 13.01 8.36 -25.13
C ASP A 44 12.42 7.37 -26.14
N PHE A 45 11.66 7.88 -27.12
CA PHE A 45 10.96 7.08 -28.13
C PHE A 45 11.89 6.37 -29.12
N LEU A 46 13.17 6.74 -29.17
CA LEU A 46 14.19 6.07 -29.97
C LEU A 46 14.90 4.94 -29.20
N ASN A 47 14.66 4.83 -27.88
CA ASN A 47 15.29 3.85 -27.03
C ASN A 47 14.45 2.56 -26.93
N SER A 48 15.10 1.40 -26.88
CA SER A 48 14.41 0.10 -26.71
C SER A 48 13.70 -0.08 -25.36
N ASN A 49 13.97 0.82 -24.40
CA ASN A 49 13.30 0.87 -23.11
C ASN A 49 12.10 1.81 -23.09
N PHE A 50 11.75 2.47 -24.20
CA PHE A 50 10.61 3.37 -24.26
C PHE A 50 9.34 2.72 -23.70
N GLY A 51 8.65 3.42 -22.80
CA GLY A 51 7.40 2.94 -22.20
C GLY A 51 7.56 1.88 -21.11
N LYS A 52 8.78 1.40 -20.82
CA LYS A 52 9.01 0.44 -19.72
C LYS A 52 8.80 1.09 -18.37
N ILE A 53 8.04 0.42 -17.51
CA ILE A 53 7.78 0.83 -16.14
C ILE A 53 8.57 -0.08 -15.20
N GLY A 54 9.42 0.53 -14.37
CA GLY A 54 10.31 -0.19 -13.45
C GLY A 54 9.83 -0.29 -12.01
N SER A 55 8.68 0.31 -11.68
CA SER A 55 8.21 0.35 -10.29
C SER A 55 6.71 0.58 -10.15
N THR A 56 6.21 0.27 -8.95
CA THR A 56 4.89 0.70 -8.47
C THR A 56 4.97 2.06 -7.80
N ARG A 57 3.83 2.77 -7.73
CA ARG A 57 3.75 4.17 -7.31
C ARG A 57 4.19 4.41 -5.88
N PHE A 58 3.80 3.52 -4.97
CA PHE A 58 4.14 3.59 -3.55
C PHE A 58 4.65 2.24 -3.06
N PRO A 59 5.89 1.84 -3.41
CA PRO A 59 6.37 0.48 -3.13
C PRO A 59 6.29 0.08 -1.65
N PHE A 60 6.34 1.06 -0.74
CA PHE A 60 6.23 0.85 0.71
C PHE A 60 4.78 0.92 1.25
N ASN A 61 3.85 1.58 0.54
CA ASN A 61 2.50 1.86 1.05
C ASN A 61 1.36 1.24 0.21
N ASP A 62 1.63 0.80 -1.02
CA ASP A 62 0.64 0.16 -1.91
C ASP A 62 0.51 -1.38 -1.82
N PRO A 63 1.37 -2.17 -1.12
CA PRO A 63 1.06 -3.59 -0.95
C PRO A 63 -0.18 -3.77 -0.06
N ARG A 64 -0.80 -4.95 -0.12
CA ARG A 64 -1.91 -5.31 0.79
C ARG A 64 -1.50 -5.07 2.24
N GLN A 65 -2.30 -4.27 2.96
CA GLN A 65 -2.10 -4.03 4.39
C GLN A 65 -3.26 -4.58 5.18
N ILE A 66 -2.96 -5.28 6.28
CA ILE A 66 -3.94 -5.84 7.19
C ILE A 66 -3.59 -5.37 8.59
N GLN A 67 -4.53 -4.68 9.23
CA GLN A 67 -4.32 -4.08 10.54
C GLN A 67 -5.39 -4.59 11.49
N PHE A 68 -4.96 -4.93 12.70
CA PHE A 68 -5.83 -5.33 13.80
C PHE A 68 -5.65 -4.36 14.95
N ALA A 69 -6.76 -3.93 15.53
CA ALA A 69 -6.76 -3.03 16.67
C ALA A 69 -7.68 -3.57 17.76
N LEU A 70 -7.24 -3.40 19.00
CA LEU A 70 -7.99 -3.73 20.19
C LEU A 70 -8.06 -2.51 21.10
N LYS A 71 -9.26 -2.14 21.53
CA LYS A 71 -9.48 -1.03 22.45
C LYS A 71 -10.31 -1.49 23.65
N LEU A 72 -9.78 -1.29 24.85
CA LEU A 72 -10.45 -1.55 26.11
C LEU A 72 -10.97 -0.24 26.71
N TYR A 73 -12.22 -0.24 27.13
CA TYR A 73 -12.86 0.81 27.92
C TYR A 73 -13.19 0.23 29.31
N PHE A 74 -12.98 1.02 30.36
CA PHE A 74 -13.12 0.65 31.76
C PHE A 74 -13.78 1.76 32.58
#